data_AF-D9CG49-F1
#
_entry.id   AF-D9CG49-F1
#
_cell.length_a   1.000
_cell.length_b   1.000
_cell.length_c   1.000
_cell.angle_alpha   90.00
_cell.angle_beta   90.00
_cell.angle_gamma   90.00
#
_symmetry.space_group_name_H-M   'P 1'
#
loop_
_entity.id
_entity.type
_entity.pdbx_description
1 polymer ?
#
loop_
_entity_poly.entity_id
_entity_poly.type
_entity_poly.pdbx_seq_one_letter_code
_entity_poly.pdbx_strand_id
1 'polypeptide(L)' 'PEQHRLHHSTDLSEAGHYGSDLSCWDHLFGSFTWYPGREPTAVGLHDPTTFPGTGEILAALLHPWRRRPAPGTTRPE' A
#
# COMPACT_ATOMS: atom_id res chain seq x y z
N PRO A 1 -9.45 -11.75 -9.38
CA PRO A 1 -9.12 -11.79 -7.93
C PRO A 1 -7.62 -11.69 -7.62
N GLU A 2 -6.76 -12.42 -8.35
CA GLU A 2 -5.32 -12.51 -8.03
C GLU A 2 -4.56 -11.18 -8.20
N GLN A 3 -4.79 -10.46 -9.30
CA GLN A 3 -4.19 -9.13 -9.52
C GLN A 3 -4.59 -8.12 -8.43
N HIS A 4 -5.86 -8.16 -8.01
CA HIS A 4 -6.35 -7.34 -6.91
C HIS A 4 -5.71 -7.72 -5.55
N ARG A 5 -5.37 -9.00 -5.34
CA ARG A 5 -4.59 -9.40 -4.16
C ARG A 5 -3.17 -8.84 -4.20
N LEU A 6 -2.53 -8.86 -5.37
CA LEU A 6 -1.20 -8.26 -5.57
C LEU A 6 -1.24 -6.75 -5.36
N HIS A 7 -2.28 -6.06 -5.82
CA HIS A 7 -2.48 -4.63 -5.56
C HIS A 7 -2.46 -4.29 -4.07
N HIS A 8 -3.02 -5.15 -3.22
CA HIS A 8 -2.99 -4.99 -1.76
C HIS A 8 -1.73 -5.54 -1.08
N SER A 9 -0.67 -5.88 -1.84
CA SER A 9 0.58 -6.36 -1.25
C SER A 9 1.20 -5.29 -0.35
N THR A 10 1.79 -5.74 0.75
CA THR A 10 2.63 -4.90 1.61
C THR A 10 3.99 -4.59 0.98
N ASP A 11 4.40 -5.36 -0.04
CA ASP A 11 5.59 -5.07 -0.84
C ASP A 11 5.21 -4.19 -2.04
N LEU A 12 5.76 -2.96 -2.07
CA LEU A 12 5.48 -1.96 -3.10
C LEU A 12 5.92 -2.40 -4.50
N SER A 13 6.89 -3.31 -4.62
CA SER A 13 7.30 -3.87 -5.92
C SER A 13 6.26 -4.85 -6.49
N GLU A 14 5.36 -5.35 -5.66
CA GLU A 14 4.26 -6.25 -6.05
C GLU A 14 2.93 -5.50 -6.18
N ALA A 15 2.76 -4.41 -5.43
CA ALA A 15 1.55 -3.58 -5.26
C ALA A 15 1.20 -2.68 -6.47
N GLY A 16 1.39 -3.20 -7.68
CA GLY A 16 0.91 -2.60 -8.93
C GLY A 16 -0.59 -2.87 -9.17
N HIS A 17 -0.98 -3.13 -10.42
CA HIS A 17 -2.35 -3.54 -10.78
C HIS A 17 -3.44 -2.52 -10.38
N TYR A 18 -3.24 -1.25 -10.73
CA TYR A 18 -4.16 -0.14 -10.47
C TYR A 18 -5.41 -0.19 -11.36
N GLY A 19 -5.33 -0.87 -12.50
CA GLY A 19 -6.48 -1.10 -13.37
C GLY A 19 -7.44 -2.11 -12.76
N SER A 20 -8.63 -1.67 -12.34
CA SER A 20 -9.66 -2.57 -11.79
C SER A 20 -10.15 -3.58 -12.83
N ASP A 21 -10.54 -3.11 -14.02
CA ASP A 21 -11.19 -3.93 -15.04
C ASP A 21 -10.29 -4.20 -16.25
N LEU A 22 -9.33 -3.30 -16.51
CA LEU A 22 -8.48 -3.33 -17.68
C LEU A 22 -7.01 -3.26 -17.27
N SER A 23 -6.36 -4.42 -17.25
CA SER A 23 -4.92 -4.54 -16.98
C SER A 23 -4.03 -3.97 -18.08
N CYS A 24 -4.60 -3.57 -19.24
CA CYS A 24 -3.83 -2.93 -20.31
C CYS A 24 -3.19 -1.61 -19.84
N TRP A 25 -3.82 -0.92 -18.88
CA TRP A 25 -3.23 0.27 -18.26
C TRP A 25 -2.01 -0.08 -17.42
N ASP A 26 -2.03 -1.20 -16.71
CA ASP A 26 -0.88 -1.65 -15.92
C ASP A 26 0.30 -2.08 -16.79
N HIS A 27 0.02 -2.65 -17.96
CA HIS A 27 1.07 -2.89 -18.95
C HIS A 27 1.60 -1.58 -19.55
N LEU A 28 0.73 -0.62 -19.85
CA LEU A 28 1.12 0.67 -20.42
C LEU A 28 2.02 1.48 -19.48
N PHE A 29 1.71 1.47 -18.18
CA PHE A 29 2.43 2.24 -17.17
C PHE A 29 3.45 1.41 -16.38
N GLY A 30 3.62 0.12 -16.69
CA GLY A 30 4.64 -0.75 -16.09
C GLY A 30 4.34 -1.22 -14.66
N SER A 31 3.09 -1.19 -14.22
CA SER A 31 2.63 -1.72 -12.92
C SER A 31 2.15 -3.17 -12.98
N PHE A 32 2.28 -3.86 -14.12
CA PHE A 32 1.87 -5.25 -14.25
C PHE A 32 2.98 -6.23 -13.84
N THR A 33 2.75 -7.00 -12.78
CA THR A 33 3.74 -7.94 -12.21
C THR A 33 3.25 -9.39 -12.07
N TRP A 34 2.01 -9.70 -12.46
CA TRP A 34 1.39 -11.01 -12.21
C TRP A 34 1.94 -12.11 -13.14
N TYR A 35 2.05 -13.34 -12.61
CA TYR A 35 2.28 -14.56 -13.37
C TYR A 35 1.62 -15.76 -12.64
N PRO A 36 1.35 -16.88 -13.33
CA PRO A 36 0.67 -18.03 -12.72
C PRO A 36 1.37 -18.53 -11.45
N GLY A 37 0.61 -18.69 -10.37
CA GLY A 37 1.13 -19.14 -9.06
C GLY A 37 1.80 -18.04 -8.22
N ARG A 38 1.82 -16.79 -8.69
CA ARG A 38 2.29 -15.65 -7.88
C ARG A 38 1.22 -15.26 -6.86
N GLU A 39 1.61 -15.20 -5.60
CA GLU A 39 0.81 -14.63 -4.52
C GLU A 39 1.58 -13.49 -3.83
N PRO A 40 0.89 -12.47 -3.27
CA PRO A 40 1.56 -11.43 -2.52
C PRO A 40 2.21 -12.02 -1.27
N THR A 41 3.39 -11.52 -0.91
CA THR A 41 4.11 -11.95 0.29
C THR A 41 3.25 -11.76 1.56
N ALA A 42 2.57 -10.63 1.65
CA ALA A 42 1.56 -10.35 2.66
C ALA A 42 0.62 -9.25 2.15
N VAL A 43 -0.62 -9.24 2.64
CA VAL A 43 -1.65 -8.26 2.26
C VAL A 43 -1.88 -7.27 3.39
N GLY A 44 -1.91 -5.97 3.10
CA GLY A 44 -2.16 -4.93 4.10
C GLY A 44 -1.45 -3.62 3.80
N LEU A 45 -1.01 -2.95 4.87
CA LEU A 45 -0.28 -1.69 4.78
C LEU A 45 1.23 -1.96 4.80
N HIS A 46 1.98 -1.28 3.94
CA HIS A 46 3.45 -1.37 3.92
C HIS A 46 4.07 -0.97 5.27
N ASP A 47 3.53 0.08 5.91
CA ASP A 47 3.88 0.49 7.26
C ASP A 47 2.62 0.61 8.12
N PRO A 48 2.24 -0.48 8.83
CA PRO A 48 1.08 -0.49 9.69
C PRO A 48 1.19 0.49 10.87
N THR A 49 2.42 0.80 11.33
CA THR A 49 2.64 1.63 12.52
C THR A 49 2.36 3.11 12.28
N THR A 50 2.29 3.52 11.00
CA THR A 50 1.85 4.85 10.61
C THR A 50 0.35 5.08 10.88
N PHE A 51 -0.46 4.03 11.06
CA PHE A 51 -1.90 4.13 11.27
C PHE A 51 -2.30 3.80 12.72
N PRO A 52 -3.44 4.35 13.21
CA PRO A 52 -3.98 3.97 14.52
C PRO A 52 -4.29 2.47 14.61
N GLY A 53 -4.19 1.93 15.81
CA GLY A 53 -4.43 0.52 16.09
C GLY A 53 -5.88 0.10 15.84
N THR A 54 -6.09 -1.20 15.64
CA THR A 54 -7.45 -1.76 15.53
C THR A 54 -8.24 -1.47 16.80
N GLY A 55 -9.39 -0.80 16.68
CA GLY A 55 -10.23 -0.41 17.82
C GLY A 55 -10.03 1.03 18.32
N GLU A 56 -9.00 1.74 17.85
CA GLU A 56 -8.78 3.14 18.17
C GLU A 56 -9.65 4.07 17.29
N ILE A 57 -10.98 3.91 17.37
CA ILE A 57 -11.95 4.54 16.46
C ILE A 57 -11.77 6.07 16.39
N LEU A 58 -11.64 6.74 17.54
CA LEU A 58 -11.46 8.19 17.58
C LEU A 58 -10.12 8.62 16.97
N ALA A 59 -9.05 7.87 17.23
CA ALA A 59 -7.74 8.16 16.64
C ALA A 59 -7.75 7.93 15.12
N ALA A 60 -8.44 6.91 14.63
CA ALA A 60 -8.66 6.63 13.21
C ALA A 60 -9.43 7.76 12.52
N LEU A 61 -10.52 8.23 13.14
CA LEU A 61 -11.29 9.37 12.62
C LEU A 61 -10.43 10.64 12.57
N LEU A 62 -9.62 10.90 13.60
CA LEU A 62 -8.77 12.10 13.66
C LEU A 62 -7.48 11.99 12.84
N HIS A 63 -7.11 10.78 12.37
CA HIS A 63 -5.85 10.50 11.68
C HIS A 63 -5.58 11.40 10.46
N PRO A 64 -6.55 11.70 9.57
CA PRO A 64 -6.33 12.55 8.40
C PRO A 64 -5.90 13.99 8.74
N TRP A 65 -6.22 14.48 9.94
CA TRP A 65 -5.86 15.83 10.41
C TRP A 65 -4.53 15.88 11.16
N ARG A 66 -3.88 14.73 11.41
CA ARG A 66 -2.54 14.69 12.00
C ARG A 66 -1.53 15.11 10.94
N ARG A 67 -0.75 16.16 11.24
CA ARG A 67 0.33 16.60 10.35
C ARG A 67 1.36 15.49 10.25
N ARG A 68 1.66 15.05 9.02
CA ARG A 68 2.81 14.18 8.76
C ARG A 68 4.08 14.94 9.16
N PRO A 69 4.99 14.37 9.97
CA PRO A 69 6.30 14.96 10.19
C PRO A 69 6.97 15.16 8.83
N ALA A 70 7.58 16.31 8.61
CA ALA A 70 8.36 16.54 7.40
C ALA A 70 9.49 15.49 7.33
N PRO A 71 9.71 14.82 6.18
CA PRO A 71 10.85 13.93 6.04
C PRO A 71 12.13 14.74 6.20
N GLY A 72 12.87 14.53 7.30
CA GLY A 72 14.17 15.17 7.54
C GLY A 72 14.49 15.64 8.96
N THR A 73 13.56 15.63 9.91
CA THR A 73 13.87 16.05 11.30
C THR A 73 14.46 14.91 12.14
N THR A 74 15.47 14.21 11.64
CA THR A 74 16.46 13.53 12.49
C THR A 74 17.65 14.47 12.57
N ARG A 75 17.69 15.29 13.62
CA ARG A 75 18.87 16.11 13.95
C ARG A 75 20.00 15.14 14.35
N PRO A 76 21.18 15.17 13.72
CA PRO A 76 22.32 14.41 14.23
C PRO A 76 22.77 15.06 15.55
N GLU A 77 23.08 14.22 16.55
CA GLU A 77 23.91 14.62 17.69
C GLU A 77 25.38 14.69 17.30
#